data_AF-A0A2T5CBT0-F1
#
_entry.id   AF-A0A2T5CBT0-F1
#
_cell.length_a   1.000
_cell.length_b   1.000
_cell.length_c   1.000
_cell.angle_alpha   90.00
_cell.angle_beta   90.00
_cell.angle_gamma   90.00
#
_symmetry.space_group_name_H-M   'P 1'
#
loop_
_entity.id
_entity.type
_entity.pdbx_description
1 polymer ?
#
loop_
_entity_poly.entity_id
_entity_poly.type
_entity_poly.pdbx_seq_one_letter_code
_entity_poly.pdbx_strand_id
1 'polypeptide(L)' 'MPSVVYVNSKYFHRLGLLLEAIRHTNRADIFDNSGSAQIWLAEVTDGIMLTMKTDSMSAWFKTAVWDKMQDGHA' A
#
# COMPACT_ATOMS: atom_id res chain seq x y z
N MET A 1 8.63 1.20 -15.76
CA MET A 1 7.17 1.19 -16.01
C MET A 1 6.47 1.34 -14.66
N PRO A 2 5.48 2.23 -14.50
CA PRO A 2 4.71 2.33 -13.26
C PRO A 2 3.75 1.14 -13.12
N SER A 3 3.65 0.58 -11.92
CA SER A 3 2.75 -0.53 -11.60
C SER A 3 1.62 -0.02 -10.71
N VAL A 4 0.38 -0.10 -11.18
CA VAL A 4 -0.79 0.24 -10.35
C VAL A 4 -1.21 -1.00 -9.59
N VAL A 5 -1.27 -0.92 -8.26
CA VAL A 5 -1.63 -2.05 -7.40
C VAL A 5 -2.99 -1.84 -6.77
N TYR A 6 -3.96 -2.67 -7.17
CA TYR A 6 -5.32 -2.63 -6.65
C TYR A 6 -5.45 -3.56 -5.45
N VAL A 7 -5.73 -2.99 -4.28
CA VAL A 7 -5.99 -3.76 -3.06
C VAL A 7 -7.50 -3.84 -2.83
N ASN A 8 -7.99 -5.07 -2.64
CA ASN A 8 -9.38 -5.35 -2.26
C ASN A 8 -9.39 -5.98 -0.85
N SER A 9 -10.13 -5.38 0.07
CA SER A 9 -10.19 -5.74 1.49
C SER A 9 -10.61 -7.20 1.76
N LYS A 10 -11.22 -7.90 0.79
CA LYS A 10 -11.59 -9.31 0.93
C LYS A 10 -10.41 -10.29 0.85
N TYR A 11 -9.22 -9.84 0.44
CA TYR A 11 -8.07 -10.72 0.22
C TYR A 11 -6.87 -10.37 1.10
N PHE A 12 -7.06 -10.31 2.42
CA PHE A 12 -5.98 -10.13 3.40
C PHE A 12 -4.81 -11.10 3.19
N HIS A 13 -5.09 -12.35 2.77
CA HIS A 13 -4.06 -13.35 2.49
C HIS A 13 -3.10 -12.97 1.34
N ARG A 14 -3.55 -12.15 0.36
CA ARG A 14 -2.71 -11.69 -0.75
C ARG A 14 -1.87 -10.45 -0.41
N LEU A 15 -2.10 -9.84 0.76
CA LEU A 15 -1.34 -8.67 1.22
C LEU A 15 0.11 -9.02 1.62
N GLY A 16 0.42 -10.30 1.84
CA GLY A 16 1.81 -10.75 2.04
C GLY A 16 2.71 -10.44 0.85
N LEU A 17 2.21 -10.68 -0.37
CA LEU A 17 2.93 -10.45 -1.63
C LEU A 17 2.91 -8.98 -2.07
N LEU A 18 1.97 -8.19 -1.55
CA LEU A 18 1.81 -6.77 -1.90
C LEU A 18 3.09 -5.98 -1.62
N LEU A 19 3.70 -6.18 -0.45
CA LEU A 19 4.92 -5.47 -0.07
C LEU A 19 6.12 -5.87 -0.93
N GLU A 20 6.26 -7.14 -1.23
CA GLU A 20 7.33 -7.63 -2.10
C GLU A 20 7.17 -7.06 -3.51
N ALA A 21 5.95 -7.06 -4.04
CA ALA A 21 5.65 -6.43 -5.33
C ALA A 21 5.97 -4.93 -5.31
N ILE A 22 5.60 -4.20 -4.25
CA ILE A 22 5.91 -2.76 -4.10
C ILE A 22 7.42 -2.53 -4.12
N ARG A 23 8.21 -3.32 -3.39
CA ARG A 23 9.68 -3.20 -3.31
C ARG A 23 10.37 -3.41 -4.66
N HIS A 24 9.79 -4.21 -5.55
CA HIS A 24 10.34 -4.46 -6.88
C HIS A 24 9.82 -3.50 -7.96
N THR A 25 9.12 -2.43 -7.56
CA THR A 25 8.60 -1.41 -8.49
C THR A 25 9.23 -0.06 -8.25
N ASN A 26 9.46 0.70 -9.33
CA ASN A 26 9.95 2.07 -9.24
C ASN A 26 8.90 3.01 -8.63
N ARG A 27 7.62 2.71 -8.82
CA ARG A 27 6.48 3.50 -8.34
C ARG A 27 5.24 2.62 -8.24
N ALA A 28 4.58 2.67 -7.08
CA ALA A 28 3.32 1.99 -6.81
C ALA A 28 2.29 2.94 -6.18
N ASP A 29 1.12 3.05 -6.78
CA ASP A 29 -0.01 3.78 -6.22
C ASP A 29 -0.95 2.82 -5.48
N ILE A 30 -1.29 3.13 -4.23
CA ILE A 30 -2.11 2.29 -3.34
C ILE A 30 -3.48 2.94 -3.14
N PHE A 31 -4.52 2.20 -3.50
CA PHE A 31 -5.91 2.66 -3.37
C PHE A 31 -6.69 1.79 -2.38
N ASP A 32 -7.48 2.44 -1.53
CA ASP A 32 -8.54 1.79 -0.76
C ASP A 32 -9.80 1.69 -1.60
N ASN A 33 -10.34 0.47 -1.70
CA ASN A 33 -11.63 0.20 -2.34
C ASN A 33 -12.58 -0.52 -1.38
N SER A 34 -12.32 -0.47 -0.05
CA SER A 34 -13.16 -1.16 0.93
C SER A 34 -14.50 -0.46 1.19
N GLY A 35 -14.58 0.84 0.89
CA GLY A 35 -15.77 1.67 1.06
C GLY A 35 -16.61 1.80 -0.21
N SER A 36 -17.55 2.76 -0.19
CA SER A 36 -18.37 3.12 -1.35
C SER A 36 -17.62 3.93 -2.40
N ALA A 37 -16.49 4.53 -2.04
CA ALA A 37 -15.63 5.33 -2.91
C ALA A 37 -14.19 4.81 -2.89
N GLN A 38 -13.51 4.93 -4.02
CA GLN A 38 -12.08 4.68 -4.11
C GLN A 38 -11.32 5.85 -3.47
N ILE A 39 -10.41 5.54 -2.56
CA ILE A 39 -9.57 6.53 -1.87
C ILE A 39 -8.11 6.27 -2.25
N TRP A 40 -7.40 7.30 -2.71
CA TRP A 40 -5.95 7.19 -2.92
C TRP A 40 -5.24 7.35 -1.58
N LEU A 41 -4.71 6.25 -1.06
CA LEU A 41 -4.11 6.22 0.28
C LEU A 41 -2.68 6.75 0.25
N ALA A 42 -1.86 6.17 -0.62
CA ALA A 42 -0.44 6.44 -0.65
C ALA A 42 0.18 6.14 -2.01
N GLU A 43 1.38 6.67 -2.19
CA GLU A 43 2.29 6.38 -3.28
C GLU A 43 3.59 5.87 -2.68
N VAL A 44 4.14 4.79 -3.23
CA VAL A 44 5.48 4.31 -2.87
C VAL A 44 6.40 4.53 -4.05
N THR A 45 7.52 5.22 -3.84
CA THR A 45 8.57 5.44 -4.84
C THR A 45 9.84 4.71 -4.45
N ASP A 46 10.59 4.25 -5.46
CA ASP A 46 11.84 3.49 -5.32
C ASP A 46 11.71 2.24 -4.42
N GLY A 47 10.49 1.71 -4.29
CA GLY A 47 10.17 0.56 -3.46
C GLY A 47 10.27 0.79 -1.94
N ILE A 48 10.66 1.98 -1.48
CA ILE A 48 10.94 2.26 -0.06
C ILE A 48 10.29 3.54 0.47
N MET A 49 10.09 4.56 -0.36
CA MET A 49 9.61 5.86 0.08
C MET A 49 8.09 5.93 -0.01
N LEU A 50 7.41 5.81 1.14
CA LEU A 50 5.95 5.88 1.21
C LEU A 50 5.47 7.31 1.50
N THR A 51 4.70 7.86 0.57
CA THR A 51 4.09 9.19 0.65
C THR A 51 2.58 9.05 0.80
N MET A 52 2.03 9.51 1.92
CA MET A 52 0.59 9.56 2.13
C MET A 52 -0.06 10.60 1.22
N LYS A 53 -1.23 10.27 0.66
CA LYS A 53 -2.03 11.16 -0.21
C LYS A 53 -3.37 11.55 0.43
N THR A 54 -3.63 11.06 1.64
CA THR A 54 -4.82 11.35 2.44
C THR A 54 -4.48 11.32 3.92
N ASP A 55 -5.24 12.06 4.72
CA ASP A 55 -5.17 12.01 6.19
C ASP A 55 -5.93 10.82 6.77
N SER A 56 -6.71 10.11 5.94
CA SER A 56 -7.52 8.97 6.36
C SER A 56 -6.75 7.66 6.22
N MET A 57 -6.32 7.09 7.35
CA MET A 57 -5.64 5.81 7.40
C MET A 57 -6.62 4.67 7.72
N SER A 58 -6.85 3.79 6.76
CA SER A 58 -7.68 2.60 7.00
C SER A 58 -6.90 1.54 7.77
N ALA A 59 -7.62 0.77 8.60
CA ALA A 59 -7.02 -0.22 9.49
C ALA A 59 -6.22 -1.29 8.72
N TRP A 60 -6.72 -1.73 7.56
CA TRP A 60 -6.01 -2.73 6.75
C TRP A 60 -4.70 -2.17 6.20
N PHE A 61 -4.68 -0.90 5.76
CA PHE A 61 -3.49 -0.28 5.19
C PHE A 61 -2.40 -0.13 6.25
N LYS A 62 -2.80 0.25 7.47
CA LYS A 62 -1.90 0.32 8.61
C LYS A 62 -1.19 -1.02 8.83
N THR A 63 -1.94 -2.10 9.01
CA THR A 63 -1.40 -3.42 9.35
C THR A 63 -0.65 -4.08 8.19
N ALA A 64 -1.12 -3.88 6.96
CA ALA A 64 -0.59 -4.60 5.79
C ALA A 64 0.57 -3.88 5.10
N VAL A 65 0.67 -2.56 5.22
CA VAL A 65 1.68 -1.75 4.52
C VAL A 65 2.46 -0.88 5.50
N TRP A 66 1.79 0.02 6.23
CA TRP A 66 2.47 1.02 7.06
C TRP A 66 3.38 0.41 8.13
N ASP A 67 2.82 -0.47 8.97
CA ASP A 67 3.56 -1.07 10.09
C ASP A 67 4.77 -1.86 9.57
N LYS A 68 4.63 -2.56 8.45
CA LYS A 68 5.69 -3.38 7.85
C LYS A 68 6.76 -2.57 7.09
N MET A 69 6.43 -1.38 6.61
CA MET A 69 7.41 -0.45 6.05
C MET A 69 8.23 0.21 7.17
N GLN A 70 7.63 0.46 8.33
CA GLN A 70 8.31 1.01 9.51
C GLN A 70 9.21 -0.04 10.20
N ASP A 71 8.76 -1.30 10.26
CA ASP A 71 9.47 -2.40 10.92
C ASP A 71 10.75 -2.86 10.17
N GLY A 72 10.90 -2.48 8.89
CA GLY A 72 12.10 -2.76 8.09
C GLY A 72 13.32 -1.88 8.42
N HIS A 73 13.25 -1.07 9.48
CA HIS A 73 14.34 -0.20 9.97
C HIS A 73 15.03 -0.72 11.25
N ALA A 74 14.91 -2.02 11.57
CA ALA A 74 15.68 -2.67 12.65
C ALA A 74 16.83 -3.53 12.11
#